data_AF-A0A948W2V5-F1
#
_entry.id   AF-A0A948W2V5-F1
#
_cell.length_a   1.000
_cell.length_b   1.000
_cell.length_c   1.000
_cell.angle_alpha   90.00
_cell.angle_beta   90.00
_cell.angle_gamma   90.00
#
_symmetry.space_group_name_H-M   'P 1'
#
loop_
_entity.id
_entity.type
_entity.pdbx_description
1 polymer ?
#
loop_
_entity_poly.entity_id
_entity_poly.type
_entity_poly.pdbx_seq_one_letter_code
_entity_poly.pdbx_strand_id
1 'polypeptide(L)'
;MQIIGGCIMAAGYIPQIHQIFKTRHVRDLNIRTFISLSVGLALMETYAIGLVVHDHTGDAFLITNSLGLALNLFVVFLIAYYRRRGPVEVEVVDECITG
;
A
#
# COMPACT_ATOMS: atom_id res chain seq x y z
N MET A 1 -3.09 12.61 17.91
CA MET A 1 -2.55 12.94 16.57
C MET A 1 -2.67 11.75 15.58
N GLN A 2 -3.79 11.00 15.56
CA GLN A 2 -3.98 9.92 14.58
C GLN A 2 -4.39 10.44 13.20
N ILE A 3 -5.23 11.48 13.18
CA ILE A 3 -5.80 11.99 11.94
C ILE A 3 -4.70 12.54 11.02
N ILE A 4 -3.71 13.25 11.58
CA ILE A 4 -2.55 13.74 10.82
C ILE A 4 -1.74 12.56 10.25
N GLY A 5 -1.50 11.50 11.03
CA GLY A 5 -0.84 10.29 10.54
C GLY A 5 -1.62 9.59 9.42
N GLY A 6 -2.94 9.51 9.55
CA GLY A 6 -3.84 9.00 8.50
C GLY A 6 -3.82 9.83 7.23
N CYS A 7 -3.79 11.16 7.34
CA CYS A 7 -3.67 12.06 6.20
C CYS A 7 -2.33 11.91 5.47
N ILE A 8 -1.22 11.78 6.23
CA ILE A 8 0.12 11.54 5.66
C ILE A 8 0.16 10.19 4.93
N MET A 9 -0.43 9.14 5.51
CA MET A 9 -0.56 7.85 4.83
C MET A 9 -1.34 7.98 3.51
N ALA A 10 -2.53 8.59 3.54
CA ALA A 10 -3.36 8.77 2.36
C ALA A 10 -2.63 9.54 1.25
N ALA A 11 -1.92 10.61 1.60
CA ALA A 11 -1.10 11.37 0.66
C ALA A 11 0.08 10.54 0.10
N GLY A 12 0.70 9.70 0.93
CA GLY A 12 1.79 8.81 0.52
C GLY A 12 1.36 7.68 -0.43
N TYR A 13 0.11 7.22 -0.34
CA TYR A 13 -0.44 6.24 -1.28
C TYR A 13 -0.61 6.80 -2.70
N ILE A 14 -0.84 8.10 -2.88
CA ILE A 14 -1.06 8.71 -4.20
C ILE A 14 0.16 8.53 -5.15
N PRO A 15 1.39 8.96 -4.79
CA PRO A 15 2.56 8.73 -5.64
C PRO A 15 2.91 7.24 -5.76
N GLN A 16 2.62 6.44 -4.72
CA GLN A 16 2.91 5.00 -4.67
C GLN A 16 2.02 4.21 -5.64
N ILE A 17 0.72 4.49 -5.65
CA ILE A 17 -0.27 3.93 -6.59
C ILE A 17 0.03 4.43 -8.01
N HIS A 18 0.30 5.73 -8.18
CA HIS A 18 0.64 6.29 -9.49
C HIS A 18 1.91 5.67 -10.09
N GLN A 19 2.95 5.39 -9.29
CA GLN A 19 4.13 4.67 -9.77
C GLN A 19 3.83 3.24 -10.20
N ILE A 20 2.98 2.51 -9.46
CA ILE A 20 2.57 1.14 -9.83
C ILE A 20 1.86 1.12 -11.18
N PHE A 21 0.95 2.08 -11.43
CA PHE A 21 0.24 2.18 -12.71
C PHE A 21 1.13 2.69 -13.85
N LYS A 22 1.97 3.70 -13.61
CA LYS A 22 2.80 4.34 -14.64
C LYS A 22 3.94 3.46 -15.11
N THR A 23 4.64 2.80 -14.18
CA THR A 23 5.83 2.02 -14.55
C THR A 23 5.48 0.62 -15.03
N ARG A 24 4.33 0.07 -14.60
CA ARG A 24 3.97 -1.37 -14.70
C ARG A 24 5.10 -2.33 -14.28
N HIS A 25 6.17 -1.79 -13.68
CA HIS A 25 7.42 -2.46 -13.37
C HIS A 25 7.40 -2.79 -11.89
N VAL A 26 6.50 -3.72 -11.55
CA VAL A 26 6.34 -4.18 -10.16
C VAL A 26 7.49 -5.09 -9.70
N ARG A 27 8.49 -5.29 -10.56
CA ARG A 27 9.73 -6.02 -10.29
C ARG A 27 10.71 -5.26 -9.40
N ASP A 28 10.75 -3.93 -9.51
CA ASP A 28 11.65 -3.10 -8.70
C ASP A 28 11.07 -2.79 -7.29
N LEU A 29 9.79 -3.10 -7.09
CA LEU A 29 9.13 -3.03 -5.79
C LEU A 29 9.46 -4.27 -4.96
N ASN A 30 10.23 -4.08 -3.89
CA ASN A 30 10.58 -5.17 -2.98
C ASN A 30 9.34 -5.64 -2.19
N ILE A 31 8.71 -6.72 -2.65
CA ILE A 31 7.54 -7.32 -1.97
C ILE A 31 7.82 -7.63 -0.50
N ARG A 32 9.07 -7.92 -0.11
CA ARG A 32 9.42 -8.19 1.29
C ARG A 32 9.18 -6.97 2.17
N THR A 33 9.39 -5.76 1.64
CA THR A 33 9.11 -4.51 2.35
C THR A 33 7.61 -4.39 2.62
N PHE A 34 6.76 -4.63 1.62
CA PHE A 34 5.30 -4.53 1.79
C PHE A 34 4.72 -5.63 2.67
N ILE A 35 5.30 -6.84 2.64
CA ILE A 35 4.97 -7.92 3.58
C ILE A 35 5.39 -7.53 4.99
N SER A 36 6.60 -7.01 5.19
CA SER A 36 7.07 -6.52 6.49
C SER A 36 6.19 -5.39 7.03
N LEU A 37 5.74 -4.47 6.16
CA LEU A 37 4.77 -3.43 6.50
C LEU A 37 3.42 -4.02 6.89
N SER A 38 2.95 -5.06 6.19
CA SER A 38 1.70 -5.75 6.54
C SER A 38 1.79 -6.38 7.93
N VAL A 39 2.92 -6.99 8.26
CA VAL A 39 3.17 -7.57 9.60
C VAL A 39 3.16 -6.47 10.67
N GLY A 40 3.85 -5.35 10.43
CA GLY A 40 3.86 -4.21 11.35
C GLY A 40 2.46 -3.62 11.58
N LEU A 41 1.67 -3.46 10.51
CA LEU A 41 0.30 -2.97 10.59
C LEU A 41 -0.64 -3.95 11.32
N ALA A 42 -0.47 -5.26 11.12
CA ALA A 42 -1.25 -6.29 11.83
C ALA A 42 -0.95 -6.35 13.34
N LEU A 43 0.33 -6.17 13.71
CA LEU A 43 0.73 -6.03 15.11
C LEU A 43 0.12 -4.78 15.75
N MET A 44 0.15 -3.65 15.04
CA MET A 44 -0.49 -2.42 15.49
C MET A 44 -2.02 -2.54 15.57
N GLU A 45 -2.64 -3.34 14.71
CA GLU A 45 -4.08 -3.62 14.76
C GLU A 45 -4.44 -4.41 16.01
N THR A 46 -3.67 -5.44 16.31
CA THR A 46 -3.84 -6.24 17.53
C THR A 46 -3.66 -5.38 18.79
N TYR A 47 -2.68 -4.49 18.78
CA TYR A 47 -2.47 -3.52 19.87
C TYR A 47 -3.64 -2.54 19.99
N ALA A 48 -4.15 -2.00 18.88
CA ALA A 48 -5.30 -1.11 18.87
C ALA A 48 -6.57 -1.79 19.40
N ILE A 49 -6.81 -3.06 19.03
CA ILE A 49 -7.91 -3.86 19.56
C ILE A 49 -7.78 -4.00 21.08
N GLY A 50 -6.58 -4.31 21.58
CA GLY A 50 -6.31 -4.36 23.01
C GLY A 50 -6.67 -3.05 23.72
N LEU A 51 -6.30 -1.92 23.14
CA LEU A 51 -6.60 -0.59 23.70
C LEU A 51 -8.10 -0.30 23.77
N VAL A 52 -8.85 -0.63 22.71
CA VAL A 52 -10.31 -0.43 22.67
C VAL A 52 -11.05 -1.38 23.62
N VAL A 53 -10.61 -2.63 23.72
CA VAL A 53 -11.23 -3.65 24.58
C VAL A 53 -10.93 -3.42 26.06
N HIS A 54 -9.71 -3.01 26.41
CA HIS A 54 -9.30 -2.85 27.82
C HIS A 54 -9.49 -1.44 28.36
N ASP A 55 -9.20 -0.40 27.58
CA ASP A 55 -9.20 0.98 28.05
C ASP A 55 -10.37 1.82 27.49
N HIS A 56 -11.25 1.21 26.68
CA HIS A 56 -12.38 1.87 25.96
C HIS A 56 -11.98 3.16 25.25
N THR A 57 -10.71 3.24 24.84
CA THR A 57 -10.09 4.43 24.27
C THR A 57 -9.32 3.99 23.03
N GLY A 58 -9.36 4.79 21.96
CA GLY A 58 -8.57 4.52 20.75
C GLY A 58 -9.36 4.07 19.52
N ASP A 59 -10.67 4.30 19.45
CA ASP A 59 -11.48 3.96 18.27
C ASP A 59 -10.93 4.58 16.97
N ALA A 60 -10.50 5.84 17.02
CA ALA A 60 -9.86 6.50 15.89
C ALA A 60 -8.52 5.85 15.49
N PHE A 61 -7.79 5.28 16.44
CA PHE A 61 -6.57 4.52 16.19
C PHE A 61 -6.85 3.19 15.53
N LEU A 62 -7.85 2.47 16.02
CA LEU A 62 -8.30 1.22 15.43
C LEU A 62 -8.74 1.45 13.97
N ILE A 63 -9.61 2.43 13.73
CA ILE A 63 -10.13 2.73 12.38
C ILE A 63 -9.01 3.12 11.42
N THR A 64 -8.11 4.02 11.83
CA THR A 64 -7.01 4.46 10.96
C THR A 64 -6.00 3.34 10.69
N ASN A 65 -5.74 2.47 11.66
CA ASN A 65 -4.86 1.32 11.49
C ASN A 65 -5.48 0.23 10.60
N SER A 66 -6.76 -0.09 10.79
CA SER A 66 -7.49 -1.03 9.92
C SER A 66 -7.57 -0.54 8.47
N LEU A 67 -7.77 0.76 8.25
CA LEU A 67 -7.73 1.35 6.91
C LEU A 67 -6.32 1.24 6.29
N GLY A 68 -5.28 1.50 7.08
CA GLY A 68 -3.89 1.36 6.65
C GLY A 68 -3.54 -0.08 6.28
N LEU A 69 -3.95 -1.05 7.09
CA LEU A 69 -3.76 -2.48 6.82
C LEU A 69 -4.48 -2.91 5.55
N ALA A 70 -5.74 -2.50 5.37
CA ALA A 70 -6.52 -2.83 4.18
C ALA A 70 -5.89 -2.28 2.89
N LEU A 71 -5.46 -1.01 2.89
CA LEU A 71 -4.79 -0.40 1.74
C LEU A 71 -3.44 -1.06 1.44
N ASN A 72 -2.65 -1.39 2.46
CA ASN A 72 -1.36 -2.05 2.27
C ASN A 72 -1.54 -3.47 1.72
N LEU A 73 -2.53 -4.22 2.23
CA LEU A 73 -2.90 -5.54 1.70
C LEU A 73 -3.39 -5.44 0.24
N PHE A 74 -4.15 -4.40 -0.10
CA PHE A 74 -4.56 -4.15 -1.48
C PHE A 74 -3.36 -3.90 -2.40
N VAL A 75 -2.36 -3.12 -1.96
CA VAL A 75 -1.11 -2.92 -2.70
C VAL A 75 -0.33 -4.23 -2.85
N VAL A 76 -0.18 -5.01 -1.78
CA VAL A 76 0.48 -6.34 -1.83
C VAL A 76 -0.24 -7.26 -2.81
N PHE A 77 -1.58 -7.28 -2.78
CA PHE A 77 -2.40 -8.04 -3.72
C PHE A 77 -2.15 -7.60 -5.16
N LEU A 78 -2.13 -6.29 -5.43
CA LEU A 78 -1.86 -5.74 -6.75
C LEU A 78 -0.46 -6.15 -7.25
N ILE A 79 0.56 -6.07 -6.39
CA ILE A 79 1.93 -6.49 -6.69
C ILE A 79 1.98 -7.99 -7.02
N ALA A 80 1.34 -8.83 -6.22
CA ALA A 80 1.29 -10.28 -6.43
C ALA A 80 0.55 -10.65 -7.72
N TYR A 81 -0.56 -9.96 -8.02
CA TYR A 81 -1.38 -10.17 -9.21
C TYR A 81 -0.60 -9.83 -10.50
N TYR A 82 0.02 -8.65 -10.56
CA TYR A 82 0.80 -8.23 -11.73
C TYR A 82 2.10 -9.03 -11.89
N ARG A 83 2.74 -9.49 -10.80
CA ARG A 83 3.88 -10.43 -10.89
C ARG A 83 3.49 -11.77 -11.52
N ARG A 84 2.26 -12.26 -11.29
CA ARG A 84 1.79 -13.53 -11.86
C ARG A 84 1.36 -13.43 -13.33
N ARG A 85 0.90 -12.27 -13.80
CA ARG A 85 0.43 -12.11 -15.19
C ARG A 85 1.54 -11.89 -16.22
N GLY A 86 2.81 -11.86 -15.81
CA GLY A 86 3.92 -11.51 -16.71
C GLY A 86 3.87 -10.03 -17.12
N PRO A 87 4.99 -9.46 -17.62
CA PRO A 87 4.99 -8.09 -18.10
C PRO A 87 3.92 -7.93 -19.19
N VAL A 88 2.97 -7.02 -18.99
CA VAL A 88 2.17 -6.51 -20.10
C VAL A 88 3.15 -5.70 -20.95
N GLU A 89 3.59 -6.25 -22.08
CA GLU A 89 4.23 -5.46 -23.13
C GLU A 89 3.24 -4.34 -23.50
N VAL A 90 3.51 -3.16 -22.96
CA VAL A 90 2.94 -1.94 -23.51
C VAL A 90 3.74 -1.73 -24.78
N GLU A 91 3.16 -2.10 -25.92
CA GLU A 91 3.68 -1.75 -27.23
C GLU A 91 3.76 -0.21 -27.27
N VAL A 92 4.96 0.31 -27.04
CA VAL A 92 5.27 1.70 -27.33
C VAL A 92 5.29 1.75 -28.84
N VAL A 93 4.23 2.31 -29.42
CA VAL A 93 4.23 2.72 -30.82
C VAL A 93 5.32 3.78 -30.94
N ASP A 94 6.51 3.31 -31.33
CA ASP A 94 7.66 4.11 -31.70
C ASP A 94 7.33 4.71 -33.07
N GLU A 95 6.69 5.86 -33.09
CA GLU A 95 6.55 6.64 -34.32
C GLU A 95 7.04 8.07 -34.09
N CYS A 96 8.08 8.38 -34.87
CA CYS A 96 8.65 9.69 -35.15
C CYS A 96 9.61 10.24 -34.06
N ILE A 97 10.93 10.17 -34.28
CA ILE A 97 11.70 11.21 -34.99
C ILE A 97 13.16 10.71 -35.15
N THR A 98 13.44 10.17 -36.34
CA THR A 98 14.73 10.40 -36.99
C THR A 98 14.61 11.75 -37.68
N GLY A 99 15.49 12.68 -37.34
CA GLY A 99 15.63 13.99 -37.98
C GLY A 99 16.97 14.60 -37.59
#